data_AF-A0A3N5UIG3-F1
#
_entry.id   AF-A0A3N5UIG3-F1
#
_cell.length_a   1.000
_cell.length_b   1.000
_cell.length_c   1.000
_cell.angle_alpha   90.00
_cell.angle_beta   90.00
_cell.angle_gamma   90.00
#
_symmetry.space_group_name_H-M   'P 1'
#
loop_
_entity.id
_entity.type
_entity.pdbx_description
1 polymer ?
#
loop_
_entity_poly.entity_id
_entity_poly.type
_entity_poly.pdbx_seq_one_letter_code
_entity_poly.pdbx_strand_id
1 'polypeptide(L)'
;MGKKRVIVTMVMLLVGLIGPAAIGQGDPNLMGWWKFDGDASDASGNGRDGTLVGDATFSPGLLGQALVLDGTGDYVNVVGYKGVLGANAFSVALWINTTGSGTMINWGTQAAAQRVDFRVDVGRLRMEHGNGNVQGNTVLNDGQWHHVALTVVAGATMTYPNVTVYVDGVDDSKPMIAGPAFDLVANADFTIGRRQTNNDRAFTGWLDDVRLYNRVLTAAEVQALAARPRAYNPNPSSGAEGVVFPALSWQPRKTAIWHDVYLGTSPELGPGDLVAPHWKSTMYIYPGLIPGMTYY
;
A
#
# COMPACT_ATOMS: atom_id res chain seq x y z
N MET A 1 -27.37 64.15 19.50
CA MET A 1 -27.47 62.91 18.70
C MET A 1 -26.17 62.11 18.86
N GLY A 2 -26.14 61.14 19.77
CA GLY A 2 -24.97 60.31 20.05
C GLY A 2 -24.86 59.15 19.07
N LYS A 3 -23.74 59.05 18.33
CA LYS A 3 -23.47 57.93 17.43
C LYS A 3 -23.07 56.69 18.24
N LYS A 4 -23.90 55.65 18.22
CA LYS A 4 -23.58 54.32 18.77
C LYS A 4 -22.49 53.68 17.91
N ARG A 5 -21.40 53.22 18.55
CA ARG A 5 -20.40 52.35 17.94
C ARG A 5 -20.89 50.90 18.05
N VAL A 6 -21.04 50.22 16.92
CA VAL A 6 -21.29 48.78 16.87
C VAL A 6 -19.93 48.11 16.78
N ILE A 7 -19.59 47.30 17.79
CA ILE A 7 -18.43 46.40 17.75
C ILE A 7 -18.96 45.06 17.25
N VAL A 8 -18.52 44.65 16.06
CA VAL A 8 -18.78 43.30 15.53
C VAL A 8 -17.65 42.41 16.03
N THR A 9 -17.92 41.61 17.06
CA THR A 9 -16.99 40.58 17.53
C THR A 9 -17.15 39.35 16.64
N MET A 10 -16.17 39.10 15.78
CA MET A 10 -16.08 37.89 14.97
C MET A 10 -15.59 36.74 15.85
N VAL A 11 -16.51 35.86 16.27
CA VAL A 11 -16.18 34.60 16.91
C VAL A 11 -15.80 33.62 15.81
N MET A 12 -14.51 33.44 15.55
CA MET A 12 -14.04 32.30 14.75
C MET A 12 -14.23 31.04 15.58
N LEU A 13 -15.28 30.29 15.30
CA LEU A 13 -15.42 28.91 15.75
C LEU A 13 -14.40 28.09 14.95
N LEU A 14 -13.25 27.79 15.57
CA LEU A 14 -12.28 26.86 15.01
C LEU A 14 -12.89 25.45 15.10
N VAL A 15 -13.68 25.08 14.10
CA VAL A 15 -14.02 23.67 13.87
C VAL A 15 -12.73 23.03 13.41
N GLY A 16 -12.03 22.37 14.33
CA GLY A 16 -10.87 21.56 13.99
C GLY A 16 -11.32 20.49 13.00
N LEU A 17 -11.01 20.69 11.72
CA LEU A 17 -10.89 19.57 10.80
C LEU A 17 -9.77 18.71 11.38
N ILE A 18 -10.14 17.61 12.03
CA ILE A 18 -9.20 16.53 12.32
C ILE A 18 -8.78 16.04 10.93
N GLY A 19 -7.65 16.54 10.44
CA GLY A 19 -6.99 15.95 9.27
C GLY A 19 -6.78 14.46 9.54
N PRO A 20 -6.73 13.62 8.49
CA PRO A 20 -6.44 12.20 8.69
C PRO A 20 -5.19 12.09 9.56
N ALA A 21 -5.23 11.20 10.56
CA ALA A 21 -4.07 10.92 11.40
C ALA A 21 -2.87 10.69 10.49
N ALA A 22 -1.68 11.12 10.94
CA ALA A 22 -0.47 10.85 10.18
C ALA A 22 -0.38 9.34 9.94
N ILE A 23 -0.18 8.93 8.68
CA ILE A 23 0.01 7.54 8.25
C ILE A 23 1.40 7.31 7.66
N GLY A 24 2.24 8.35 7.65
CA GLY A 24 3.66 8.29 7.25
C GLY A 24 4.58 8.50 8.45
N GLN A 25 5.74 9.11 8.23
CA GLN A 25 6.77 9.35 9.26
C GLN A 25 6.27 10.10 10.52
N GLY A 26 5.16 10.86 10.41
CA GLY A 26 4.55 11.53 11.56
C GLY A 26 3.65 10.64 12.44
N ASP A 27 3.39 9.39 12.06
CA ASP A 27 2.63 8.45 12.89
C ASP A 27 3.54 7.85 13.96
N PRO A 28 3.29 8.09 15.27
CA PRO A 28 4.07 7.47 16.34
C PRO A 28 3.91 5.94 16.38
N ASN A 29 2.91 5.39 15.68
CA ASN A 29 2.63 3.96 15.60
C ASN A 29 3.22 3.32 14.34
N LEU A 30 3.88 4.09 13.46
CA LEU A 30 4.64 3.54 12.33
C LEU A 30 5.89 2.86 12.88
N MET A 31 5.96 1.55 12.70
CA MET A 31 7.00 0.68 13.23
C MET A 31 8.15 0.51 12.25
N GLY A 32 7.89 0.49 10.95
CA GLY A 32 8.91 0.37 9.92
C GLY A 32 8.33 0.79 8.58
N TRP A 33 9.16 1.40 7.74
CA TRP A 33 8.77 1.81 6.40
C TRP A 33 9.91 1.60 5.40
N TRP A 34 9.81 0.56 4.59
CA TRP A 34 10.80 0.21 3.58
C TRP A 34 10.25 0.58 2.20
N LYS A 35 10.80 1.64 1.62
CA LYS A 35 10.38 2.15 0.31
C LYS A 35 10.94 1.34 -0.85
N PHE A 36 12.12 0.74 -0.67
CA PHE A 36 12.85 0.03 -1.72
C PHE A 36 13.31 0.90 -2.90
N ASP A 37 13.53 2.19 -2.62
CA ASP A 37 14.10 3.20 -3.52
C ASP A 37 15.62 3.03 -3.73
N GLY A 38 16.06 1.81 -4.07
CA GLY A 38 17.46 1.47 -4.31
C GLY A 38 18.22 0.90 -3.11
N ASP A 39 17.57 0.80 -1.94
CA ASP A 39 18.08 0.16 -0.74
C ASP A 39 16.94 -0.40 0.14
N ALA A 40 17.28 -1.11 1.22
CA ALA A 40 16.33 -1.65 2.19
C ALA A 40 16.30 -0.85 3.50
N SER A 41 16.57 0.46 3.48
CA SER A 41 16.61 1.30 4.69
C SER A 41 15.21 1.57 5.26
N ASP A 42 15.13 1.77 6.57
CA ASP A 42 13.90 2.14 7.26
C ASP A 42 13.68 3.66 7.27
N ALA A 43 12.69 4.11 6.48
CA ALA A 43 12.27 5.50 6.38
C ALA A 43 11.36 5.97 7.54
N SER A 44 10.97 5.08 8.47
CA SER A 44 10.14 5.47 9.63
C SER A 44 10.93 6.26 10.68
N GLY A 45 12.25 6.11 10.70
CA GLY A 45 13.14 6.71 11.72
C GLY A 45 13.35 5.84 12.96
N ASN A 46 12.89 4.58 12.96
CA ASN A 46 13.08 3.65 14.07
C ASN A 46 14.36 2.82 13.98
N GLY A 47 15.17 3.01 12.92
CA GLY A 47 16.45 2.32 12.73
C GLY A 47 16.29 0.83 12.45
N ARG A 48 15.18 0.43 11.80
CA ARG A 48 14.88 -0.97 11.45
C ARG A 48 15.30 -1.30 10.03
N ASP A 49 16.54 -0.97 9.70
CA ASP A 49 17.08 -1.18 8.35
C ASP A 49 17.08 -2.68 8.01
N GLY A 50 16.66 -2.98 6.79
CA GLY A 50 16.68 -4.31 6.22
C GLY A 50 18.05 -4.65 5.64
N THR A 51 18.38 -5.94 5.68
CA THR A 51 19.54 -6.52 4.99
C THR A 51 19.02 -7.43 3.87
N LEU A 52 19.50 -7.22 2.65
CA LEU A 52 19.22 -8.13 1.53
C LEU A 52 19.91 -9.47 1.77
N VAL A 53 19.19 -10.55 1.51
CA VAL A 53 19.71 -11.92 1.51
C VAL A 53 19.42 -12.51 0.13
N GLY A 54 20.39 -13.24 -0.41
CA GLY A 54 20.34 -13.74 -1.79
C GLY A 54 20.92 -12.73 -2.77
N ASP A 55 20.37 -12.71 -3.98
CA ASP A 55 20.73 -11.82 -5.08
C ASP A 55 19.58 -10.86 -5.47
N ALA A 56 18.61 -10.68 -4.56
CA ALA A 56 17.55 -9.67 -4.65
C ALA A 56 18.06 -8.30 -5.13
N THR A 57 17.31 -7.68 -6.03
CA THR A 57 17.69 -6.41 -6.69
C THR A 57 16.61 -5.34 -6.53
N PHE A 58 16.92 -4.13 -7.00
CA PHE A 58 15.94 -3.04 -7.12
C PHE A 58 15.71 -2.70 -8.59
N SER A 59 14.48 -2.36 -8.94
CA SER A 59 14.10 -1.94 -10.29
C SER A 59 12.98 -0.91 -10.23
N PRO A 60 12.73 -0.14 -11.30
CA PRO A 60 11.50 0.64 -11.48
C PRO A 60 10.24 0.02 -10.87
N GLY A 61 9.71 0.65 -9.82
CA GLY A 61 8.56 0.21 -9.05
C GLY A 61 7.30 1.01 -9.36
N LEU A 62 6.30 0.92 -8.47
CA LEU A 62 5.14 1.79 -8.52
C LEU A 62 5.48 3.18 -7.97
N LEU A 63 6.25 3.24 -6.89
CA LEU A 63 6.68 4.45 -6.20
C LEU A 63 8.21 4.55 -6.24
N GLY A 64 8.77 5.02 -7.35
CA GLY A 64 10.22 5.08 -7.51
C GLY A 64 10.79 3.71 -7.88
N GLN A 65 11.50 3.04 -6.98
CA GLN A 65 11.98 1.66 -7.19
C GLN A 65 11.30 0.67 -6.23
N ALA A 66 11.28 -0.59 -6.62
CA ALA A 66 10.73 -1.71 -5.87
C ALA A 66 11.79 -2.80 -5.68
N LEU A 67 11.64 -3.57 -4.61
CA LEU A 67 12.39 -4.80 -4.36
C LEU A 67 11.93 -5.88 -5.34
N VAL A 68 12.86 -6.54 -6.01
CA VAL A 68 12.62 -7.64 -6.95
C VAL A 68 13.11 -8.93 -6.33
N LEU A 69 12.23 -9.93 -6.26
CA LEU A 69 12.49 -11.25 -5.71
C LEU A 69 12.18 -12.32 -6.75
N ASP A 70 13.08 -13.27 -6.95
CA ASP A 70 12.93 -14.32 -7.97
C ASP A 70 12.20 -15.59 -7.46
N GLY A 71 11.96 -15.68 -6.15
CA GLY A 71 11.36 -16.85 -5.49
C GLY A 71 12.36 -17.91 -5.02
N THR A 72 13.66 -17.65 -5.10
CA THR A 72 14.73 -18.60 -4.79
C THR A 72 15.78 -18.01 -3.86
N GLY A 73 15.50 -18.05 -2.56
CA GLY A 73 16.49 -17.65 -1.53
C GLY A 73 16.57 -16.15 -1.27
N ASP A 74 15.93 -15.34 -2.10
CA ASP A 74 15.81 -13.88 -1.99
C ASP A 74 14.81 -13.44 -0.92
N TYR A 75 15.22 -12.49 -0.06
CA TYR A 75 14.36 -11.77 0.88
C TYR A 75 15.11 -10.61 1.56
N VAL A 76 14.39 -9.77 2.29
CA VAL A 76 14.97 -8.80 3.23
C VAL A 76 14.79 -9.32 4.65
N ASN A 77 15.88 -9.31 5.42
CA ASN A 77 15.87 -9.59 6.85
C ASN A 77 16.05 -8.31 7.66
N VAL A 78 15.15 -8.01 8.59
CA VAL A 78 15.30 -6.89 9.53
C VAL A 78 15.94 -7.41 10.81
N VAL A 79 17.27 -7.46 10.79
CA VAL A 79 18.07 -8.17 11.79
C VAL A 79 17.74 -7.70 13.22
N GLY A 80 17.39 -8.65 14.08
CA GLY A 80 17.08 -8.41 15.49
C GLY A 80 15.69 -7.85 15.78
N TYR A 81 14.93 -7.40 14.76
CA TYR A 81 13.56 -6.94 14.97
C TYR A 81 12.58 -8.12 14.90
N LYS A 82 11.78 -8.32 15.95
CA LYS A 82 10.88 -9.49 16.09
C LYS A 82 9.42 -9.21 15.72
N GLY A 83 9.14 -8.07 15.08
CA GLY A 83 7.77 -7.65 14.75
C GLY A 83 6.97 -7.16 15.95
N VAL A 84 5.64 -7.10 15.81
CA VAL A 84 4.70 -6.85 16.90
C VAL A 84 4.37 -8.18 17.59
N LEU A 85 4.46 -8.23 18.92
CA LEU A 85 4.39 -9.48 19.70
C LEU A 85 3.15 -9.55 20.60
N GLY A 86 2.91 -10.73 21.18
CA GLY A 86 1.77 -11.04 22.03
C GLY A 86 0.44 -10.95 21.27
N ALA A 87 -0.56 -10.39 21.93
CA ALA A 87 -1.89 -10.16 21.37
C ALA A 87 -2.14 -8.68 20.99
N ASN A 88 -1.07 -7.93 20.70
CA ASN A 88 -1.18 -6.51 20.36
C ASN A 88 -1.78 -6.30 18.96
N ALA A 89 -2.44 -5.16 18.77
CA ALA A 89 -2.93 -4.75 17.46
C ALA A 89 -1.77 -4.43 16.51
N PHE A 90 -1.96 -4.69 15.21
CA PHE A 90 -1.01 -4.29 14.18
C PHE A 90 -1.69 -4.13 12.84
N SER A 91 -1.02 -3.43 11.93
CA SER A 91 -1.38 -3.38 10.51
C SER A 91 -0.16 -3.46 9.64
N VAL A 92 -0.34 -4.03 8.45
CA VAL A 92 0.68 -4.09 7.40
C VAL A 92 0.06 -3.52 6.12
N ALA A 93 0.81 -2.72 5.38
CA ALA A 93 0.41 -2.21 4.08
C ALA A 93 1.60 -2.22 3.12
N LEU A 94 1.38 -2.59 1.87
CA LEU A 94 2.42 -2.66 0.84
C LEU A 94 1.79 -2.72 -0.56
N TRP A 95 2.59 -2.40 -1.57
CA TRP A 95 2.27 -2.67 -2.97
C TRP A 95 2.95 -3.94 -3.44
N ILE A 96 2.25 -4.71 -4.26
CA ILE A 96 2.77 -5.93 -4.89
C ILE A 96 2.52 -5.96 -6.39
N ASN A 97 3.43 -6.58 -7.13
CA ASN A 97 3.20 -7.07 -8.48
C ASN A 97 3.76 -8.49 -8.59
N THR A 98 2.95 -9.45 -9.01
CA THR A 98 3.39 -10.85 -9.09
C THR A 98 2.60 -11.64 -10.12
N THR A 99 3.19 -12.71 -10.64
CA THR A 99 2.49 -13.78 -11.37
C THR A 99 2.50 -15.10 -10.58
N GLY A 100 3.08 -15.10 -9.38
CA GLY A 100 3.36 -16.28 -8.56
C GLY A 100 2.59 -16.30 -7.24
N SER A 101 3.22 -16.84 -6.22
CA SER A 101 2.72 -16.92 -4.85
C SER A 101 3.90 -16.85 -3.88
N GLY A 102 3.63 -16.74 -2.59
CA GLY A 102 4.67 -16.72 -1.55
C GLY A 102 4.41 -15.69 -0.46
N THR A 103 5.24 -15.75 0.57
CA THR A 103 5.13 -14.94 1.77
C THR A 103 5.68 -13.55 1.54
N MET A 104 4.82 -12.54 1.70
CA MET A 104 5.23 -11.15 1.59
C MET A 104 5.84 -10.67 2.90
N ILE A 105 5.23 -11.00 4.04
CA ILE A 105 5.66 -10.56 5.37
C ILE A 105 5.55 -11.70 6.37
N ASN A 106 6.60 -11.92 7.17
CA ASN A 106 6.62 -12.94 8.23
C ASN A 106 7.37 -12.49 9.48
N TRP A 107 6.87 -12.91 10.64
CA TRP A 107 7.61 -12.92 11.91
C TRP A 107 6.96 -13.88 12.91
N GLY A 108 7.62 -14.10 14.04
CA GLY A 108 7.12 -14.90 15.16
C GLY A 108 7.72 -16.31 15.21
N THR A 109 6.91 -17.29 15.65
CA THR A 109 7.35 -18.66 15.93
C THR A 109 6.53 -19.69 15.16
N GLN A 110 7.18 -20.77 14.69
CA GLN A 110 6.52 -21.88 13.98
C GLN A 110 5.67 -22.76 14.92
N ALA A 111 4.65 -22.17 15.53
CA ALA A 111 3.71 -22.79 16.44
C ALA A 111 2.28 -22.27 16.18
N ALA A 112 1.30 -22.90 16.83
CA ALA A 112 -0.11 -22.52 16.72
C ALA A 112 -0.35 -21.14 17.34
N ALA A 113 -0.87 -20.21 16.53
CA ALA A 113 -1.20 -18.82 16.92
C ALA A 113 -0.03 -17.87 17.21
N GLN A 114 1.21 -18.31 16.96
CA GLN A 114 2.41 -17.58 17.38
C GLN A 114 3.21 -16.95 16.23
N ARG A 115 2.67 -16.92 15.01
CA ARG A 115 3.30 -16.26 13.85
C ARG A 115 2.34 -15.36 13.09
N VAL A 116 2.93 -14.48 12.30
CA VAL A 116 2.25 -13.85 11.16
C VAL A 116 2.89 -14.37 9.89
N ASP A 117 2.07 -14.90 8.98
CA ASP A 117 2.47 -15.20 7.61
C ASP A 117 1.42 -14.58 6.68
N PHE A 118 1.73 -13.38 6.18
CA PHE A 118 0.88 -12.65 5.24
C PHE A 118 1.44 -12.86 3.83
N ARG A 119 0.65 -13.51 2.98
CA ARG A 119 1.13 -14.10 1.73
C ARG A 119 0.11 -14.04 0.61
N VAL A 120 0.59 -14.27 -0.61
CA VAL A 120 -0.24 -14.69 -1.74
C VAL A 120 -0.24 -16.22 -1.80
N ASP A 121 -1.43 -16.82 -1.81
CA ASP A 121 -1.68 -18.27 -1.81
C ASP A 121 -2.66 -18.61 -2.92
N VAL A 122 -2.20 -19.34 -3.94
CA VAL A 122 -3.03 -19.68 -5.11
C VAL A 122 -3.67 -18.41 -5.71
N GLY A 123 -2.86 -17.36 -5.82
CA GLY A 123 -3.24 -16.06 -6.37
C GLY A 123 -4.05 -15.15 -5.46
N ARG A 124 -4.40 -15.52 -4.22
CA ARG A 124 -5.21 -14.67 -3.33
C ARG A 124 -4.47 -14.34 -2.03
N LEU A 125 -4.87 -13.26 -1.36
CA LEU A 125 -4.35 -12.98 -0.03
C LEU A 125 -4.67 -14.10 0.95
N ARG A 126 -3.71 -14.39 1.82
CA ARG A 126 -3.90 -15.23 2.98
C ARG A 126 -3.09 -14.69 4.14
N MET A 127 -3.77 -14.47 5.25
CA MET A 127 -3.16 -14.30 6.55
C MET A 127 -3.34 -15.61 7.32
N GLU A 128 -2.24 -16.24 7.74
CA GLU A 128 -2.30 -17.34 8.71
C GLU A 128 -1.42 -17.08 9.93
N HIS A 129 -1.82 -17.69 11.04
CA HIS A 129 -1.07 -17.64 12.32
C HIS A 129 -0.67 -19.01 12.86
N GLY A 130 -0.88 -20.06 12.07
CA GLY A 130 -0.55 -21.44 12.45
C GLY A 130 -1.66 -22.27 13.05
N ASN A 131 -2.84 -21.69 13.30
CA ASN A 131 -4.03 -22.43 13.68
C ASN A 131 -5.30 -21.71 13.22
N GLY A 132 -5.43 -21.51 11.92
CA GLY A 132 -6.51 -20.72 11.31
C GLY A 132 -5.97 -19.76 10.24
N ASN A 133 -6.89 -19.21 9.44
CA ASN A 133 -6.55 -18.21 8.43
C ASN A 133 -7.75 -17.34 8.04
N VAL A 134 -7.46 -16.13 7.60
CA VAL A 134 -8.35 -15.27 6.81
C VAL A 134 -7.77 -15.14 5.40
N GLN A 135 -8.63 -15.13 4.38
CA GLN A 135 -8.23 -15.04 2.97
C GLN A 135 -8.90 -13.85 2.28
N GLY A 136 -8.36 -13.47 1.14
CA GLY A 136 -8.99 -12.56 0.18
C GLY A 136 -9.88 -13.28 -0.84
N ASN A 137 -10.65 -12.52 -1.62
CA ASN A 137 -11.41 -13.00 -2.78
C ASN A 137 -10.70 -12.68 -4.10
N THR A 138 -10.03 -11.52 -4.17
CA THR A 138 -9.41 -11.01 -5.39
C THR A 138 -8.18 -11.84 -5.77
N VAL A 139 -8.06 -12.14 -7.07
CA VAL A 139 -6.88 -12.77 -7.66
C VAL A 139 -5.87 -11.67 -7.98
N LEU A 140 -4.64 -11.80 -7.47
CA LEU A 140 -3.60 -10.77 -7.45
C LEU A 140 -2.37 -11.15 -8.27
N ASN A 141 -2.30 -12.39 -8.76
CA ASN A 141 -1.16 -12.88 -9.51
C ASN A 141 -1.32 -12.70 -11.03
N ASP A 142 -1.84 -11.55 -11.43
CA ASP A 142 -2.14 -11.16 -12.81
C ASP A 142 -1.03 -10.30 -13.45
N GLY A 143 0.07 -10.08 -12.74
CA GLY A 143 1.18 -9.22 -13.18
C GLY A 143 0.89 -7.72 -13.08
N GLN A 144 -0.15 -7.30 -12.36
CA GLN A 144 -0.47 -5.90 -12.12
C GLN A 144 -0.09 -5.45 -10.70
N TRP A 145 0.07 -4.14 -10.54
CA TRP A 145 0.29 -3.53 -9.23
C TRP A 145 -1.01 -3.44 -8.42
N HIS A 146 -1.02 -4.09 -7.25
CA HIS A 146 -2.10 -4.02 -6.27
C HIS A 146 -1.59 -3.52 -4.94
N HIS A 147 -2.37 -2.66 -4.27
CA HIS A 147 -2.11 -2.33 -2.87
C HIS A 147 -2.80 -3.37 -2.00
N VAL A 148 -2.06 -3.98 -1.08
CA VAL A 148 -2.61 -4.97 -0.16
C VAL A 148 -2.36 -4.54 1.26
N ALA A 149 -3.33 -4.78 2.14
CA ALA A 149 -3.18 -4.49 3.55
C ALA A 149 -3.79 -5.56 4.44
N LEU A 150 -3.34 -5.59 5.68
CA LEU A 150 -3.81 -6.46 6.75
C LEU A 150 -4.00 -5.60 7.99
N THR A 151 -5.13 -5.72 8.68
CA THR A 151 -5.36 -5.12 10.00
C THR A 151 -5.76 -6.20 10.99
N VAL A 152 -5.18 -6.15 12.19
CA VAL A 152 -5.46 -7.09 13.28
C VAL A 152 -5.71 -6.31 14.57
N VAL A 153 -6.87 -6.52 15.19
CA VAL A 153 -7.23 -5.89 16.47
C VAL A 153 -6.49 -6.54 17.64
N ALA A 154 -6.36 -5.84 18.76
CA ALA A 154 -5.77 -6.43 19.97
C ALA A 154 -6.65 -7.59 20.48
N GLY A 155 -6.03 -8.71 20.86
CA GLY A 155 -6.74 -9.91 21.28
C GLY A 155 -7.50 -10.63 20.14
N ALA A 156 -7.21 -10.33 18.88
CA ALA A 156 -7.91 -10.91 17.74
C ALA A 156 -7.86 -12.44 17.76
N THR A 157 -9.03 -13.06 17.66
CA THR A 157 -9.17 -14.42 17.10
C THR A 157 -9.01 -14.37 15.59
N MET A 158 -8.62 -15.49 14.97
CA MET A 158 -8.46 -15.59 13.51
C MET A 158 -9.81 -15.62 12.79
N THR A 159 -10.53 -14.51 12.82
CA THR A 159 -11.90 -14.37 12.32
C THR A 159 -12.12 -12.94 11.84
N TYR A 160 -12.90 -12.76 10.78
CA TYR A 160 -13.42 -11.44 10.41
C TYR A 160 -14.44 -10.95 11.46
N PRO A 161 -14.46 -9.64 11.84
CA PRO A 161 -13.59 -8.55 11.40
C PRO A 161 -12.37 -8.30 12.30
N ASN A 162 -12.00 -9.24 13.18
CA ASN A 162 -10.82 -9.09 14.04
C ASN A 162 -9.51 -9.13 13.25
N VAL A 163 -9.54 -9.84 12.12
CA VAL A 163 -8.49 -9.89 11.10
C VAL A 163 -9.15 -9.54 9.76
N THR A 164 -8.69 -8.47 9.12
CA THR A 164 -9.24 -7.98 7.85
C THR A 164 -8.11 -7.83 6.85
N VAL A 165 -8.34 -8.32 5.63
CA VAL A 165 -7.42 -8.12 4.50
C VAL A 165 -8.06 -7.20 3.47
N TYR A 166 -7.25 -6.36 2.85
CA TYR A 166 -7.69 -5.37 1.89
C TYR A 166 -6.93 -5.52 0.59
N VAL A 167 -7.63 -5.27 -0.52
CA VAL A 167 -7.06 -5.13 -1.86
C VAL A 167 -7.53 -3.80 -2.42
N ASP A 168 -6.58 -3.00 -2.91
CA ASP A 168 -6.79 -1.69 -3.54
C ASP A 168 -7.66 -0.73 -2.71
N GLY A 169 -7.47 -0.77 -1.39
CA GLY A 169 -8.18 0.10 -0.45
C GLY A 169 -9.55 -0.42 -0.01
N VAL A 170 -9.99 -1.57 -0.52
CA VAL A 170 -11.31 -2.15 -0.23
C VAL A 170 -11.15 -3.43 0.59
N ASP A 171 -12.06 -3.67 1.54
CA ASP A 171 -12.10 -4.92 2.29
C ASP A 171 -12.35 -6.10 1.35
N ASP A 172 -11.40 -7.03 1.30
CA ASP A 172 -11.44 -8.20 0.43
C ASP A 172 -11.66 -9.50 1.25
N SER A 173 -11.98 -9.37 2.54
CA SER A 173 -11.99 -10.48 3.48
C SER A 173 -13.04 -11.54 3.14
N LYS A 174 -12.61 -12.80 3.19
CA LYS A 174 -13.45 -13.97 3.03
C LYS A 174 -13.39 -14.84 4.29
N PRO A 175 -14.55 -15.24 4.87
CA PRO A 175 -14.59 -16.17 6.00
C PRO A 175 -13.91 -17.51 5.68
N MET A 176 -13.06 -17.98 6.59
CA MET A 176 -12.28 -19.21 6.46
C MET A 176 -12.12 -19.91 7.83
N ILE A 177 -11.09 -20.75 7.99
CA ILE A 177 -10.85 -21.56 9.18
C ILE A 177 -10.59 -20.66 10.39
N ALA A 178 -11.57 -20.60 11.30
CA ALA A 178 -11.44 -19.92 12.57
C ALA A 178 -10.27 -20.50 13.39
N GLY A 179 -9.74 -19.66 14.27
CA GLY A 179 -8.59 -20.00 15.11
C GLY A 179 -8.65 -19.27 16.45
N PRO A 180 -7.81 -19.69 17.42
CA PRO A 180 -7.71 -19.02 18.71
C PRO A 180 -7.19 -17.60 18.56
N ALA A 181 -7.09 -16.88 19.69
CA ALA A 181 -6.45 -15.57 19.71
C ALA A 181 -4.95 -15.66 19.37
N PHE A 182 -4.40 -14.59 18.80
CA PHE A 182 -2.96 -14.44 18.63
C PHE A 182 -2.22 -14.48 19.97
N ASP A 183 -1.06 -15.13 19.96
CA ASP A 183 -0.07 -15.11 21.03
C ASP A 183 1.33 -15.10 20.40
N LEU A 184 1.66 -13.99 19.72
CA LEU A 184 2.88 -13.89 18.90
C LEU A 184 4.13 -13.96 19.79
N VAL A 185 4.96 -14.98 19.58
CA VAL A 185 6.19 -15.22 20.36
C VAL A 185 7.41 -14.86 19.53
N ALA A 186 8.32 -14.10 20.15
CA ALA A 186 9.58 -13.69 19.56
C ALA A 186 10.47 -14.91 19.24
N ASN A 187 10.78 -15.11 17.97
CA ASN A 187 11.78 -16.09 17.54
C ASN A 187 12.44 -15.65 16.23
N ALA A 188 11.75 -15.81 15.10
CA ALA A 188 12.26 -15.33 13.81
C ALA A 188 12.31 -13.79 13.79
N ASP A 189 13.33 -13.25 13.13
CA ASP A 189 13.35 -11.85 12.73
C ASP A 189 12.20 -11.57 11.76
N PHE A 190 11.80 -10.30 11.69
CA PHE A 190 10.85 -9.81 10.72
C PHE A 190 11.47 -9.89 9.32
N THR A 191 10.82 -10.61 8.42
CA THR A 191 11.27 -10.77 7.04
C THR A 191 10.24 -10.28 6.05
N ILE A 192 10.74 -9.71 4.95
CA ILE A 192 9.97 -9.28 3.79
C ILE A 192 10.37 -10.19 2.63
N GLY A 193 9.40 -10.88 2.02
CA GLY A 193 9.62 -11.73 0.85
C GLY A 193 9.83 -13.22 1.12
N ARG A 194 9.80 -13.68 2.38
CA ARG A 194 9.95 -15.11 2.72
C ARG A 194 9.37 -15.46 4.08
N ARG A 195 8.92 -16.71 4.26
CA ARG A 195 8.62 -17.27 5.58
C ARG A 195 9.88 -17.78 6.26
N GLN A 196 10.38 -17.01 7.21
CA GLN A 196 11.57 -17.37 7.98
C GLN A 196 11.29 -18.44 9.03
N THR A 197 10.08 -18.51 9.60
CA THR A 197 9.75 -19.50 10.64
C THR A 197 9.89 -20.96 10.18
N ASN A 198 9.83 -21.24 8.88
CA ASN A 198 10.01 -22.57 8.30
C ASN A 198 10.97 -22.59 7.09
N ASN A 199 11.67 -21.48 6.83
CA ASN A 199 12.64 -21.32 5.75
C ASN A 199 12.11 -21.65 4.33
N ASP A 200 10.86 -21.29 4.02
CA ASP A 200 10.19 -21.62 2.74
C ASP A 200 9.28 -20.48 2.25
N ARG A 201 8.45 -20.77 1.23
CA ARG A 201 7.47 -19.83 0.64
C ARG A 201 8.08 -18.50 0.23
N ALA A 202 9.25 -18.55 -0.40
CA ALA A 202 9.85 -17.37 -1.00
C ALA A 202 8.84 -16.73 -1.99
N PHE A 203 8.73 -15.42 -1.93
CA PHE A 203 7.89 -14.64 -2.83
C PHE A 203 8.61 -14.42 -4.15
N THR A 204 7.85 -14.50 -5.25
CA THR A 204 8.33 -14.09 -6.58
C THR A 204 7.57 -12.85 -7.01
N GLY A 205 8.28 -11.81 -7.42
CA GLY A 205 7.69 -10.57 -7.94
C GLY A 205 8.30 -9.31 -7.33
N TRP A 206 7.53 -8.24 -7.34
CA TRP A 206 7.92 -6.93 -6.85
C TRP A 206 7.18 -6.57 -5.57
N LEU A 207 7.90 -6.00 -4.61
CA LEU A 207 7.37 -5.43 -3.38
C LEU A 207 7.80 -3.97 -3.28
N ASP A 208 6.87 -3.09 -2.93
CA ASP A 208 7.13 -1.65 -2.85
C ASP A 208 6.40 -1.05 -1.63
N ASP A 209 7.02 -0.03 -1.03
CA ASP A 209 6.40 0.82 0.00
C ASP A 209 5.85 0.06 1.23
N VAL A 210 6.59 -0.94 1.72
CA VAL A 210 6.19 -1.82 2.82
C VAL A 210 6.15 -1.05 4.14
N ARG A 211 5.04 -1.15 4.86
CA ARG A 211 4.83 -0.51 6.16
C ARG A 211 4.31 -1.49 7.19
N LEU A 212 4.80 -1.34 8.42
CA LEU A 212 4.26 -2.00 9.61
C LEU A 212 3.81 -0.93 10.60
N TYR A 213 2.64 -1.13 11.21
CA TYR A 213 2.09 -0.29 12.27
C TYR A 213 1.76 -1.15 13.49
N ASN A 214 1.90 -0.62 14.71
CA ASN A 214 1.46 -1.27 15.96
C ASN A 214 0.04 -0.82 16.39
N ARG A 215 -0.79 -0.47 15.42
CA ARG A 215 -2.21 -0.12 15.60
C ARG A 215 -3.05 -0.67 14.45
N VAL A 216 -4.35 -0.62 14.61
CA VAL A 216 -5.32 -0.86 13.54
C VAL A 216 -5.40 0.38 12.65
N LEU A 217 -5.12 0.24 11.35
CA LEU A 217 -5.45 1.27 10.37
C LEU A 217 -6.95 1.26 10.11
N THR A 218 -7.55 2.43 9.97
CA THR A 218 -8.94 2.57 9.53
C THR A 218 -9.07 2.29 8.03
N ALA A 219 -10.28 1.93 7.57
CA ALA A 219 -10.53 1.75 6.14
C ALA A 219 -10.16 2.99 5.30
N ALA A 220 -10.40 4.20 5.81
CA ALA A 220 -10.01 5.45 5.14
C ALA A 220 -8.49 5.62 5.04
N GLU A 221 -7.75 5.21 6.07
CA GLU A 221 -6.28 5.22 6.03
C GLU A 221 -5.73 4.18 5.05
N VAL A 222 -6.32 2.98 5.01
CA VAL A 222 -5.96 1.96 4.02
C VAL A 222 -6.26 2.44 2.60
N GLN A 223 -7.40 3.10 2.37
CA GLN A 223 -7.71 3.73 1.07
C GLN A 223 -6.71 4.83 0.70
N ALA A 224 -6.28 5.64 1.67
CA ALA A 224 -5.29 6.68 1.42
C ALA A 224 -3.92 6.10 1.03
N LEU A 225 -3.51 4.97 1.62
CA LEU A 225 -2.27 4.25 1.25
C LEU A 225 -2.38 3.56 -0.12
N ALA A 226 -3.58 3.07 -0.47
CA ALA A 226 -3.87 2.45 -1.77
C ALA A 226 -4.00 3.48 -2.92
N ALA A 227 -4.02 4.78 -2.61
CA ALA A 227 -4.14 5.80 -3.63
C ALA A 227 -2.88 5.83 -4.51
N ARG A 228 -3.05 5.50 -5.80
CA ARG A 228 -1.98 5.67 -6.79
C ARG A 228 -1.57 7.15 -6.86
N PRO A 229 -0.27 7.48 -6.90
CA PRO A 229 0.17 8.85 -7.03
C PRO A 229 -0.33 9.42 -8.36
N ARG A 230 -1.10 10.50 -8.28
CA ARG A 230 -1.51 11.24 -9.46
C ARG A 230 -0.48 12.29 -9.80
N ALA A 231 -0.20 12.43 -11.09
CA ALA A 231 0.40 13.64 -11.63
C ALA A 231 -0.46 14.87 -11.27
N TYR A 232 0.15 16.05 -11.28
CA TYR A 232 -0.52 17.29 -10.87
C TYR A 232 -0.28 18.40 -11.90
N ASN A 233 -0.98 19.52 -11.73
CA ASN A 233 -0.94 20.65 -12.67
C ASN A 233 -1.14 20.21 -14.13
N PRO A 234 -2.27 19.55 -14.45
CA PRO A 234 -2.55 19.17 -15.82
C PRO A 234 -2.68 20.43 -16.69
N ASN A 235 -2.22 20.31 -17.93
CA ASN A 235 -2.45 21.27 -19.00
C ASN A 235 -2.91 20.50 -20.24
N PRO A 236 -4.13 20.74 -20.76
CA PRO A 236 -5.09 21.75 -20.30
C PRO A 236 -5.55 21.53 -18.86
N SER A 237 -5.85 22.63 -18.15
CA SER A 237 -6.32 22.54 -16.76
C SER A 237 -7.68 21.84 -16.71
N SER A 238 -8.02 21.24 -15.57
CA SER A 238 -9.36 20.67 -15.35
C SER A 238 -10.44 21.73 -15.65
N GLY A 239 -11.38 21.40 -16.54
CA GLY A 239 -12.43 22.31 -16.99
C GLY A 239 -12.00 23.32 -18.06
N ALA A 240 -10.83 23.15 -18.69
CA ALA A 240 -10.43 23.97 -19.82
C ALA A 240 -11.37 23.75 -21.02
N GLU A 241 -11.82 24.85 -21.61
CA GLU A 241 -12.62 24.87 -22.84
C GLU A 241 -11.77 25.35 -24.02
N GLY A 242 -12.22 25.07 -25.26
CA GLY A 242 -11.56 25.59 -26.47
C GLY A 242 -10.15 25.03 -26.69
N VAL A 243 -9.89 23.78 -26.26
CA VAL A 243 -8.60 23.11 -26.49
C VAL A 243 -8.41 22.84 -27.99
N VAL A 244 -7.53 23.63 -28.63
CA VAL A 244 -7.26 23.56 -30.08
C VAL A 244 -6.08 22.68 -30.45
N PHE A 245 -5.28 22.25 -29.47
CA PHE A 245 -4.14 21.36 -29.68
C PHE A 245 -4.24 20.17 -28.73
N PRO A 246 -4.19 18.92 -29.23
CA PRO A 246 -4.47 17.74 -28.43
C PRO A 246 -3.28 17.28 -27.59
N ALA A 247 -2.54 18.20 -26.97
CA ALA A 247 -1.46 17.84 -26.06
C ALA A 247 -1.93 17.90 -24.62
N LEU A 248 -1.87 16.76 -23.94
CA LEU A 248 -1.99 16.65 -22.51
C LEU A 248 -0.58 16.72 -21.92
N SER A 249 -0.38 17.55 -20.92
CA SER A 249 0.88 17.65 -20.19
C SER A 249 0.61 17.80 -18.70
N TRP A 250 1.60 17.45 -17.88
CA TRP A 250 1.44 17.43 -16.43
C TRP A 250 2.80 17.59 -15.74
N GLN A 251 2.75 17.85 -14.44
CA GLN A 251 3.92 17.78 -13.59
C GLN A 251 3.98 16.39 -12.92
N PRO A 252 5.10 15.67 -13.05
CA PRO A 252 5.30 14.40 -12.37
C PRO A 252 5.50 14.64 -10.87
N ARG A 253 5.08 13.68 -10.04
CA ARG A 253 5.54 13.65 -8.65
C ARG A 253 7.03 13.30 -8.61
N LYS A 254 7.72 13.70 -7.53
CA LYS A 254 9.19 13.64 -7.40
C LYS A 254 9.79 12.24 -7.67
N THR A 255 9.02 11.17 -7.49
CA THR A 255 9.43 9.77 -7.68
C THR A 255 8.79 9.10 -8.91
N ALA A 256 7.98 9.82 -9.69
CA ALA A 256 7.34 9.25 -10.87
C ALA A 256 8.36 9.08 -12.00
N ILE A 257 8.53 7.83 -12.45
CA ILE A 257 9.44 7.42 -13.52
C ILE A 257 8.73 7.12 -14.85
N TRP A 258 7.40 6.98 -14.80
CA TRP A 258 6.48 6.85 -15.93
C TRP A 258 5.05 7.21 -15.46
N HIS A 259 4.11 7.32 -16.41
CA HIS A 259 2.70 7.60 -16.15
C HIS A 259 1.83 6.69 -17.02
N ASP A 260 0.74 6.17 -16.47
CA ASP A 260 -0.34 5.66 -17.30
C ASP A 260 -1.26 6.83 -17.66
N VAL A 261 -1.46 7.04 -18.96
CA VAL A 261 -2.34 8.09 -19.47
C VAL A 261 -3.68 7.48 -19.82
N TYR A 262 -4.72 7.92 -19.13
CA TYR A 262 -6.10 7.58 -19.42
C TYR A 262 -6.79 8.77 -20.07
N LEU A 263 -7.66 8.50 -21.05
CA LEU A 263 -8.46 9.52 -21.69
C LEU A 263 -9.77 8.93 -22.18
N GLY A 264 -10.87 9.51 -21.74
CA GLY A 264 -12.21 9.05 -22.11
C GLY A 264 -13.23 10.18 -22.10
N THR A 265 -14.45 9.90 -22.56
CA THR A 265 -15.57 10.85 -22.52
C THR A 265 -16.49 10.64 -21.32
N SER A 266 -16.09 9.76 -20.40
CA SER A 266 -16.76 9.48 -19.13
C SER A 266 -15.94 10.07 -17.98
N PRO A 267 -16.57 10.70 -16.97
CA PRO A 267 -15.87 11.16 -15.77
C PRO A 267 -15.28 10.02 -14.94
N GLU A 268 -15.79 8.81 -15.13
CA GLU A 268 -15.27 7.60 -14.50
C GLU A 268 -14.38 6.85 -15.50
N LEU A 269 -13.10 7.21 -15.52
CA LEU A 269 -12.10 6.52 -16.34
C LEU A 269 -11.75 5.16 -15.73
N GLY A 270 -11.70 4.13 -16.57
CA GLY A 270 -11.31 2.79 -16.20
C GLY A 270 -10.17 2.23 -17.06
N PRO A 271 -9.83 0.94 -16.89
CA PRO A 271 -8.78 0.29 -17.69
C PRO A 271 -9.00 0.36 -19.21
N GLY A 272 -10.26 0.47 -19.67
CA GLY A 272 -10.60 0.61 -21.08
C GLY A 272 -10.24 1.98 -21.69
N ASP A 273 -9.98 2.99 -20.86
CA ASP A 273 -9.61 4.34 -21.29
C ASP A 273 -8.09 4.56 -21.32
N LEU A 274 -7.29 3.50 -21.10
CA LEU A 274 -5.83 3.58 -21.11
C LEU A 274 -5.31 3.82 -22.54
N VAL A 275 -4.82 5.04 -22.81
CA VAL A 275 -4.32 5.45 -24.12
C VAL A 275 -2.79 5.40 -24.24
N ALA A 276 -2.07 5.43 -23.12
CA ALA A 276 -0.61 5.24 -23.10
C ALA A 276 -0.13 4.58 -21.80
N PRO A 277 0.18 3.27 -21.81
CA PRO A 277 0.77 2.58 -20.67
C PRO A 277 2.25 2.94 -20.49
N HIS A 278 2.71 3.09 -19.24
CA HIS A 278 4.12 3.32 -18.89
C HIS A 278 4.78 4.47 -19.67
N TRP A 279 4.03 5.55 -19.91
CA TRP A 279 4.46 6.72 -20.66
C TRP A 279 5.53 7.51 -19.91
N LYS A 280 6.75 7.57 -20.46
CA LYS A 280 7.92 8.17 -19.79
C LYS A 280 8.01 9.69 -19.92
N SER A 281 7.29 10.29 -20.86
CA SER A 281 7.25 11.75 -21.04
C SER A 281 6.19 12.37 -20.12
N THR A 282 6.31 13.65 -19.83
CA THR A 282 5.31 14.45 -19.09
C THR A 282 4.32 15.14 -20.02
N MET A 283 4.29 14.72 -21.28
CA MET A 283 3.40 15.20 -22.32
C MET A 283 3.01 14.06 -23.25
N TYR A 284 1.74 13.97 -23.60
CA TYR A 284 1.15 13.01 -24.52
C TYR A 284 0.26 13.75 -25.53
N ILE A 285 0.38 13.39 -26.82
CA ILE A 285 -0.43 13.98 -27.89
C ILE A 285 -1.51 12.96 -28.29
N TYR A 286 -2.78 13.31 -28.13
CA TYR A 286 -3.91 12.44 -28.46
C TYR A 286 -4.63 12.88 -29.75
N PRO A 287 -4.28 12.34 -30.92
CA PRO A 287 -4.83 12.83 -32.19
C PRO A 287 -6.33 12.60 -32.38
N GLY A 288 -6.99 11.80 -31.52
CA GLY A 288 -8.38 11.38 -31.66
C GLY A 288 -9.43 12.27 -31.00
N LEU A 289 -9.12 13.55 -30.71
CA LEU A 289 -10.12 14.46 -30.13
C LEU A 289 -11.22 14.80 -31.15
N ILE A 290 -12.47 14.65 -30.73
CA ILE A 290 -13.66 15.03 -31.50
C ILE A 290 -14.08 16.44 -31.05
N PRO A 291 -14.21 17.42 -31.98
CA PRO A 291 -14.66 18.77 -31.63
C PRO A 291 -16.02 18.76 -30.91
N GLY A 292 -16.12 19.54 -29.84
CA GLY A 292 -17.35 19.68 -29.04
C GLY A 292 -17.57 18.56 -28.02
N MET A 293 -16.68 17.57 -27.92
CA MET A 293 -16.75 16.53 -26.90
C MET A 293 -15.99 16.94 -25.63
N THR A 294 -16.51 16.52 -24.47
CA THR A 294 -15.80 16.61 -23.20
C THR A 294 -14.96 15.37 -22.99
N TYR A 295 -13.71 15.57 -22.58
CA TYR A 295 -12.79 14.49 -22.24
C TYR A 295 -12.34 14.64 -20.79
N TYR A 296 -12.03 13.51 -20.18
CA TYR A 296 -11.56 13.36 -18.80
C TYR A 296 -10.22 12.64 -18.79
#